data_AF-A0A3D2R7Q2-F1
#
_entry.id   AF-A0A3D2R7Q2-F1
#
_cell.length_a   1.000
_cell.length_b   1.000
_cell.length_c   1.000
_cell.angle_alpha   90.00
_cell.angle_beta   90.00
_cell.angle_gamma   90.00
#
_symmetry.space_group_name_H-M   'P 1'
#
loop_
_entity.id
_entity.type
_entity.pdbx_description
1 polymer ?
#
loop_
_entity_poly.entity_id
_entity_poly.type
_entity_poly.pdbx_seq_one_letter_code
_entity_poly.pdbx_strand_id
1 'polypeptide(L)'
;MCSFLLSSCKNNSQQGTSNESSAPTPYFNWEGATVYFMLTDRFNNGDPSNDVNFDRTESTAVLRGFEGGDLAGVTQKIESGYFNDLGVNAIWLTPLVEQIHAGTDEGTGFTYGYHGYWAKDWTALDPNFGTPQELK
;
A
#
# COMPACT_ATOMS: atom_id res chain seq x y z
N MET A 1 38.75 66.35 10.96
CA MET A 1 38.55 64.96 11.43
C MET A 1 37.08 64.64 11.30
N CYS A 2 36.70 63.97 10.22
CA CYS A 2 35.30 63.73 9.87
C CYS A 2 34.80 62.48 10.59
N SER A 3 33.78 62.64 11.43
CA SER A 3 33.08 61.56 12.12
C SER A 3 32.46 60.59 11.12
N PHE A 4 32.80 59.31 11.23
CA PHE A 4 32.06 58.23 10.59
C PHE A 4 30.95 57.76 11.53
N LEU A 5 29.70 58.05 11.16
CA LEU A 5 28.50 57.39 11.72
C LEU A 5 28.27 56.10 10.93
N LEU A 6 28.45 54.95 11.57
CA LEU A 6 28.05 53.65 11.01
C LEU A 6 26.55 53.46 11.23
N SER A 7 25.75 53.62 10.18
CA SER A 7 24.34 53.25 10.18
C SER A 7 24.20 51.75 9.93
N SER A 8 23.62 51.05 10.91
CA SER A 8 23.37 49.61 10.86
C SER A 8 22.08 49.33 10.08
N CYS A 9 22.20 48.77 8.87
CA CYS A 9 21.06 48.22 8.13
C CYS A 9 20.66 46.87 8.75
N LYS A 10 19.54 46.83 9.47
CA LYS A 10 18.84 45.58 9.75
C LYS A 10 18.26 45.05 8.43
N ASN A 11 18.90 44.03 7.85
CA ASN A 11 18.25 43.19 6.84
C ASN A 11 17.13 42.42 7.53
N ASN A 12 15.90 42.88 7.31
CA ASN A 12 14.72 42.12 7.65
C ASN A 12 14.54 41.05 6.56
N SER A 13 15.10 39.86 6.80
CA SER A 13 14.85 38.69 5.96
C SER A 13 13.36 38.38 6.07
N GLN A 14 12.57 38.82 5.10
CA GLN A 14 11.22 38.31 4.93
C GLN A 14 11.35 36.82 4.63
N GLN A 15 10.89 36.05 5.60
CA GLN A 15 10.65 34.63 5.49
C GLN A 15 9.67 34.46 4.32
N GLY A 16 10.20 34.08 3.16
CA GLY A 16 9.37 33.66 2.04
C GLY A 16 8.58 32.45 2.51
N THR A 17 7.28 32.66 2.71
CA THR A 17 6.32 31.58 2.85
C THR A 17 6.44 30.73 1.59
N SER A 18 7.01 29.54 1.71
CA SER A 18 6.82 28.48 0.73
C SER A 18 5.33 28.16 0.72
N ASN A 19 4.58 28.90 -0.09
CA ASN A 19 3.29 28.45 -0.57
C ASN A 19 3.57 27.12 -1.27
N GLU A 20 3.33 26.01 -0.59
CA GLU A 20 3.05 24.75 -1.23
C GLU A 20 1.80 24.98 -2.09
N SER A 21 2.05 25.43 -3.32
CA SER A 21 1.08 25.38 -4.38
C SER A 21 0.79 23.91 -4.59
N SER A 22 -0.29 23.42 -3.99
CA SER A 22 -0.89 22.13 -4.33
C SER A 22 -1.28 22.20 -5.80
N ALA A 23 -0.35 21.79 -6.66
CA ALA A 23 -0.65 21.59 -8.07
C ALA A 23 -1.89 20.68 -8.15
N PRO A 24 -2.89 21.03 -8.96
CA PRO A 24 -4.05 20.16 -9.15
C PRO A 24 -3.54 18.77 -9.52
N THR A 25 -4.04 17.73 -8.85
CA THR A 25 -3.77 16.36 -9.27
C THR A 25 -4.15 16.24 -10.74
N PRO A 26 -3.23 15.78 -11.61
CA PRO A 26 -3.54 15.65 -13.03
C PRO A 26 -4.78 14.77 -13.19
N TYR A 27 -5.70 15.20 -14.06
CA TYR A 27 -6.93 14.47 -14.32
C TYR A 27 -6.60 13.06 -14.83
N PHE A 28 -7.12 12.04 -14.14
CA PHE A 28 -7.02 10.65 -14.55
C PHE A 28 -8.28 10.26 -15.34
N ASN A 29 -8.11 9.84 -16.59
CA ASN A 29 -9.19 9.36 -17.47
C ASN A 29 -9.44 7.87 -17.22
N TRP A 30 -10.52 7.54 -16.51
CA TRP A 30 -10.88 6.16 -16.17
C TRP A 30 -11.38 5.37 -17.38
N GLU A 31 -12.00 6.03 -18.36
CA GLU A 31 -12.46 5.40 -19.60
C GLU A 31 -11.31 4.87 -20.46
N GLY A 32 -10.10 5.44 -20.29
CA GLY A 32 -8.87 5.00 -20.94
C GLY A 32 -7.95 4.14 -20.05
N ALA A 33 -8.41 3.70 -18.88
CA ALA A 33 -7.58 2.95 -17.96
C ALA A 33 -7.34 1.51 -18.42
N THR A 34 -6.08 1.06 -18.36
CA THR A 34 -5.70 -0.34 -18.44
C THR A 34 -5.59 -0.87 -17.00
N VAL A 35 -6.58 -1.65 -16.60
CA VAL A 35 -6.72 -2.14 -15.22
C VAL A 35 -6.05 -3.51 -15.06
N TYR A 36 -5.23 -3.66 -14.02
CA TYR A 36 -4.66 -4.94 -13.58
C TYR A 36 -5.36 -5.39 -12.31
N PHE A 37 -6.18 -6.45 -12.40
CA PHE A 37 -6.74 -7.10 -11.21
C PHE A 37 -5.70 -7.98 -10.54
N MET A 38 -5.55 -7.82 -9.22
CA MET A 38 -4.53 -8.49 -8.42
C MET A 38 -5.16 -9.14 -7.19
N LEU A 39 -4.98 -10.45 -7.10
CA LEU A 39 -5.10 -11.19 -5.85
C LEU A 39 -3.82 -10.97 -5.04
N THR A 40 -3.87 -10.07 -4.06
CA THR A 40 -2.69 -9.54 -3.35
C THR A 40 -1.81 -10.66 -2.80
N ASP A 41 -2.41 -11.62 -2.08
CA ASP A 41 -1.75 -12.80 -1.49
C ASP A 41 -0.93 -13.64 -2.48
N ARG A 42 -1.24 -13.56 -3.78
CA ARG A 42 -0.61 -14.38 -4.83
C ARG A 42 0.32 -13.62 -5.75
N PHE A 43 0.56 -12.34 -5.47
CA PHE A 43 1.31 -11.50 -6.39
C PHE A 43 2.82 -11.52 -6.13
N ASN A 44 3.26 -10.99 -4.99
CA ASN A 44 4.67 -10.92 -4.62
C ASN A 44 4.79 -10.79 -3.09
N ASN A 45 5.52 -11.70 -2.45
CA ASN A 45 5.85 -11.60 -1.03
C ASN A 45 7.04 -10.64 -0.85
N GLY A 46 6.76 -9.45 -0.34
CA GLY A 46 7.75 -8.39 -0.14
C GLY A 46 8.30 -8.32 1.29
N ASP A 47 7.54 -8.78 2.28
CA ASP A 47 7.90 -8.84 3.70
C ASP A 47 7.45 -10.18 4.34
N PRO A 48 8.30 -11.22 4.32
CA PRO A 48 7.98 -12.51 4.94
C PRO A 48 7.75 -12.45 6.45
N SER A 49 8.08 -11.34 7.12
CA SER A 49 7.86 -11.21 8.56
C SER A 49 6.37 -11.07 8.92
N ASN A 50 5.51 -10.76 7.94
CA ASN A 50 4.07 -10.63 8.11
C ASN A 50 3.27 -11.87 7.63
N ASP A 51 3.93 -12.95 7.19
CA ASP A 51 3.27 -14.14 6.62
C ASP A 51 2.33 -14.86 7.60
N VAL A 52 2.55 -14.72 8.91
CA VAL A 52 1.77 -15.40 9.95
C VAL A 52 1.22 -14.40 10.96
N ASN A 53 -0.09 -14.17 10.92
CA ASN A 53 -0.83 -13.42 11.93
C ASN A 53 -2.06 -14.17 12.43
N PHE A 54 -2.60 -13.72 13.57
CA PHE A 54 -3.82 -14.24 14.20
C PHE A 54 -3.80 -15.76 14.46
N ASP A 55 -2.63 -16.32 14.76
CA ASP A 55 -2.41 -17.75 14.99
C ASP A 55 -2.88 -18.66 13.83
N ARG A 56 -2.93 -18.13 12.59
CA ARG A 56 -3.31 -18.86 11.37
C ARG A 56 -2.22 -19.85 10.94
N THR A 57 -2.10 -20.93 11.69
CA THR A 57 -1.02 -21.93 11.57
C THR A 57 -1.52 -23.34 11.25
N GLU A 58 -2.84 -23.52 11.11
CA GLU A 58 -3.42 -24.81 10.76
C GLU A 58 -2.99 -25.25 9.36
N SER A 59 -2.84 -26.57 9.18
CA SER A 59 -2.54 -27.14 7.87
C SER A 59 -3.70 -26.86 6.92
N THR A 60 -3.43 -26.11 5.85
CA THR A 60 -4.40 -25.85 4.79
C THR A 60 -4.25 -26.84 3.65
N ALA A 61 -5.29 -26.94 2.82
CA ALA A 61 -5.16 -27.60 1.53
C ALA A 61 -4.35 -26.74 0.54
N VAL A 62 -3.94 -27.33 -0.58
CA VAL A 62 -3.06 -26.69 -1.57
C VAL A 62 -3.61 -25.34 -2.02
N LEU A 63 -2.84 -24.26 -1.83
CA LEU A 63 -3.21 -22.88 -2.17
C LEU A 63 -4.47 -22.39 -1.46
N ARG A 64 -4.77 -22.91 -0.27
CA ARG A 64 -5.91 -22.52 0.59
C ARG A 64 -5.48 -21.79 1.87
N GLY A 65 -4.19 -21.58 2.05
CA GLY A 65 -3.61 -20.67 3.04
C GLY A 65 -3.21 -19.33 2.44
N PHE A 66 -2.65 -18.47 3.30
CA PHE A 66 -1.90 -17.30 2.86
C PHE A 66 -0.57 -17.76 2.26
N GLU A 67 -0.24 -17.22 1.08
CA GLU A 67 1.01 -17.46 0.36
C GLU A 67 1.98 -16.27 0.47
N GLY A 68 1.58 -15.22 1.20
CA GLY A 68 2.45 -14.14 1.68
C GLY A 68 2.57 -12.94 0.76
N GLY A 69 1.76 -12.85 -0.30
CA GLY A 69 1.72 -11.65 -1.13
C GLY A 69 1.15 -10.45 -0.38
N ASP A 70 1.86 -9.32 -0.42
CA ASP A 70 1.60 -8.17 0.44
C ASP A 70 1.82 -6.81 -0.27
N LEU A 71 1.46 -5.71 0.41
CA LEU A 71 1.62 -4.35 -0.11
C LEU A 71 3.09 -3.97 -0.35
N ALA A 72 4.02 -4.46 0.45
CA ALA A 72 5.45 -4.25 0.24
C ALA A 72 5.87 -4.81 -1.13
N GLY A 73 5.42 -6.02 -1.47
CA GLY A 73 5.68 -6.66 -2.75
C GLY A 73 5.00 -5.95 -3.93
N VAL A 74 3.79 -5.42 -3.73
CA VAL A 74 3.13 -4.57 -4.73
C VAL A 74 3.98 -3.32 -5.03
N THR A 75 4.42 -2.62 -3.97
CA THR A 75 5.27 -1.42 -4.10
C THR A 75 6.58 -1.74 -4.81
N GLN A 76 7.26 -2.83 -4.44
CA GLN A 76 8.48 -3.27 -5.12
C GLN A 76 8.27 -3.46 -6.64
N LYS A 77 7.13 -4.01 -7.06
CA LYS A 77 6.84 -4.19 -8.50
C LYS A 77 6.49 -2.88 -9.19
N ILE A 78 5.79 -1.97 -8.53
CA ILE A 78 5.56 -0.60 -9.03
C ILE A 78 6.90 0.09 -9.26
N GLU A 79 7.79 0.10 -8.26
CA GLU A 79 9.10 0.76 -8.33
C GLU A 79 10.03 0.12 -9.38
N SER A 80 9.94 -1.19 -9.57
CA SER A 80 10.73 -1.90 -10.59
C SER A 80 10.34 -1.57 -12.03
N GLY A 81 9.20 -0.90 -12.25
CA GLY A 81 8.68 -0.58 -13.58
C GLY A 81 7.80 -1.66 -14.20
N TYR A 82 7.54 -2.79 -13.51
CA TYR A 82 6.76 -3.92 -14.01
C TYR A 82 5.42 -3.50 -14.66
N PHE A 83 4.65 -2.62 -13.99
CA PHE A 83 3.36 -2.17 -14.51
C PHE A 83 3.48 -1.17 -15.67
N ASN A 84 4.54 -0.36 -15.67
CA ASN A 84 4.83 0.56 -16.76
C ASN A 84 5.15 -0.21 -18.06
N ASP A 85 5.95 -1.27 -17.96
CA ASP A 85 6.30 -2.13 -19.09
C ASP A 85 5.07 -2.87 -19.67
N LEU A 86 4.08 -3.16 -18.83
CA LEU A 86 2.78 -3.73 -19.25
C LEU A 86 1.80 -2.68 -19.81
N GLY A 87 2.08 -1.38 -19.65
CA GLY A 87 1.13 -0.32 -19.99
C GLY A 87 -0.09 -0.25 -19.06
N VAL A 88 0.04 -0.76 -17.83
CA VAL A 88 -0.99 -0.69 -16.79
C VAL A 88 -0.91 0.67 -16.09
N ASN A 89 -2.06 1.30 -15.89
CA ASN A 89 -2.14 2.60 -15.19
C ASN A 89 -3.17 2.62 -14.06
N ALA A 90 -3.84 1.48 -13.80
CA ALA A 90 -4.69 1.29 -12.64
C ALA A 90 -4.54 -0.14 -12.11
N ILE A 91 -4.37 -0.28 -10.78
CA ILE A 91 -4.33 -1.58 -10.11
C ILE A 91 -5.62 -1.73 -9.30
N TRP A 92 -6.29 -2.87 -9.47
CA TRP A 92 -7.44 -3.27 -8.66
C TRP A 92 -7.00 -4.41 -7.73
N LEU A 93 -6.86 -4.09 -6.45
CA LEU A 93 -6.50 -5.04 -5.40
C LEU A 93 -7.73 -5.80 -4.88
N THR A 94 -7.52 -7.04 -4.42
CA THR A 94 -8.47 -7.69 -3.50
C THR A 94 -8.66 -6.87 -2.23
N PRO A 95 -9.77 -7.04 -1.48
CA PRO A 95 -9.98 -6.28 -0.26
C PRO A 95 -8.88 -6.59 0.76
N LEU A 96 -8.31 -5.54 1.35
CA LEU A 96 -7.19 -5.63 2.30
C LEU A 96 -7.66 -5.55 3.75
N VAL A 97 -8.98 -5.53 3.99
CA VAL A 97 -9.55 -5.41 5.33
C VAL A 97 -9.24 -6.64 6.19
N GLU A 98 -9.28 -6.50 7.51
CA GLU A 98 -9.04 -7.61 8.43
C GLU A 98 -9.97 -8.80 8.12
N GLN A 99 -9.38 -9.97 7.88
CA GLN A 99 -10.12 -11.19 7.58
C GLN A 99 -10.47 -11.95 8.86
N ILE A 100 -11.41 -12.90 8.76
CA ILE A 100 -11.65 -13.84 9.86
C ILE A 100 -10.35 -14.55 10.27
N HIS A 101 -10.19 -14.75 11.57
CA HIS A 101 -8.98 -15.34 12.15
C HIS A 101 -8.98 -16.87 12.05
N ALA A 102 -10.17 -17.48 12.01
CA ALA A 102 -10.35 -18.91 11.77
C ALA A 102 -10.43 -19.22 10.27
N GLY A 103 -10.28 -20.49 9.93
CA GLY A 103 -10.57 -21.02 8.60
C GLY A 103 -11.81 -21.91 8.61
N THR A 104 -12.24 -22.33 7.42
CA THR A 104 -13.29 -23.35 7.24
C THR A 104 -12.88 -24.35 6.18
N ASP A 105 -13.42 -25.56 6.26
CA ASP A 105 -13.40 -26.47 5.11
C ASP A 105 -14.53 -26.05 4.16
N GLU A 106 -14.17 -25.72 2.91
CA GLU A 106 -15.14 -25.37 1.87
C GLU A 106 -15.53 -26.58 0.98
N GLY A 107 -15.27 -27.80 1.45
CA GLY A 107 -15.46 -29.04 0.69
C GLY A 107 -14.25 -29.42 -0.16
N THR A 108 -13.21 -28.60 -0.17
CA THR A 108 -11.92 -28.84 -0.84
C THR A 108 -10.74 -28.72 0.13
N GLY A 109 -11.00 -28.87 1.42
CA GLY A 109 -10.02 -28.79 2.50
C GLY A 109 -10.03 -27.45 3.24
N PHE A 110 -9.36 -27.44 4.38
CA PHE A 110 -9.30 -26.29 5.29
C PHE A 110 -8.67 -25.06 4.62
N THR A 111 -9.29 -23.90 4.83
CA THR A 111 -9.06 -22.66 4.06
C THR A 111 -9.10 -21.44 4.96
N TYR A 112 -8.15 -20.53 4.78
CA TYR A 112 -8.18 -19.19 5.39
C TYR A 112 -8.67 -18.13 4.40
N GLY A 113 -9.05 -16.96 4.91
CA GLY A 113 -9.53 -15.82 4.12
C GLY A 113 -8.45 -15.09 3.31
N TYR A 114 -7.46 -15.79 2.75
CA TYR A 114 -6.33 -15.21 2.00
C TYR A 114 -6.75 -14.34 0.81
N HIS A 115 -7.96 -14.58 0.27
CA HIS A 115 -8.49 -13.88 -0.88
C HIS A 115 -9.12 -12.51 -0.55
N GLY A 116 -9.23 -12.14 0.73
CA GLY A 116 -9.69 -10.81 1.15
C GLY A 116 -11.22 -10.65 1.28
N TYR A 117 -12.01 -11.69 1.02
CA TYR A 117 -13.48 -11.59 0.95
C TYR A 117 -14.22 -12.14 2.18
N TRP A 118 -13.51 -12.52 3.26
CA TRP A 118 -14.08 -12.95 4.53
C TRP A 118 -13.80 -11.92 5.61
N ALA A 119 -14.32 -10.71 5.41
CA ALA A 119 -14.09 -9.59 6.30
C ALA A 119 -14.61 -9.86 7.73
N LYS A 120 -13.79 -9.53 8.71
CA LYS A 120 -14.13 -9.51 10.14
C LYS A 120 -14.30 -8.07 10.63
N ASP A 121 -13.36 -7.19 10.29
CA ASP A 121 -13.39 -5.76 10.62
C ASP A 121 -13.10 -4.94 9.36
N TRP A 122 -14.10 -4.18 8.91
CA TRP A 122 -14.02 -3.32 7.73
C TRP A 122 -13.22 -2.03 7.95
N THR A 123 -12.80 -1.76 9.19
CA THR A 123 -12.07 -0.54 9.59
C THR A 123 -10.59 -0.80 9.81
N ALA A 124 -10.18 -2.06 9.86
CA ALA A 124 -8.80 -2.49 10.04
C ALA A 124 -8.26 -3.13 8.75
N LEU A 125 -6.95 -3.03 8.55
CA LEU A 125 -6.23 -3.74 7.49
C LEU A 125 -5.75 -5.09 8.04
N ASP A 126 -5.83 -6.16 7.25
CA ASP A 126 -5.30 -7.47 7.66
C ASP A 126 -3.76 -7.40 7.68
N PRO A 127 -3.11 -7.66 8.82
CA PRO A 127 -1.65 -7.57 8.96
C PRO A 127 -0.89 -8.53 8.04
N ASN A 128 -1.53 -9.57 7.48
CA ASN A 128 -0.91 -10.40 6.43
C ASN A 128 -0.71 -9.65 5.10
N PHE A 129 -1.39 -8.53 4.87
CA PHE A 129 -1.21 -7.71 3.67
C PHE A 129 -0.29 -6.50 3.91
N GLY A 130 0.12 -6.25 5.16
CA GLY A 130 1.01 -5.16 5.54
C GLY A 130 0.42 -4.23 6.59
N THR A 131 0.74 -2.95 6.49
CA THR A 131 0.42 -1.90 7.46
C THR A 131 -0.34 -0.74 6.82
N PRO A 132 -1.06 0.08 7.61
CA PRO A 132 -1.67 1.32 7.10
C PRO A 132 -0.66 2.32 6.51
N GLN A 133 0.63 2.20 6.86
CA GLN A 133 1.69 3.01 6.30
C GLN A 133 2.08 2.54 4.89
N GLU A 134 2.14 1.23 4.65
CA GLU A 134 2.45 0.66 3.33
C GLU A 134 1.31 0.84 2.32
N LEU A 135 0.08 1.09 2.78
CA LEU A 135 -1.07 1.38 1.92
C LEU A 135 -1.10 2.83 1.39
N LYS A 136 -0.39 3.76 2.04
CA LYS A 136 -0.44 5.20 1.71
C LYS A 136 0.49 5.57 0.57
#